data_AF-A0AAU8IY06-F1
#
_entry.id   AF-A0AAU8IY06-F1
#
_cell.length_a   1.000
_cell.length_b   1.000
_cell.length_c   1.000
_cell.angle_alpha   90.00
_cell.angle_beta   90.00
_cell.angle_gamma   90.00
#
_symmetry.space_group_name_H-M   'P 1'
#
loop_
_entity.id
_entity.type
_entity.pdbx_description
1 polymer ?
#
loop_
_entity_poly.entity_id
_entity_poly.type
_entity_poly.pdbx_seq_one_letter_code
_entity_poly.pdbx_strand_id
1 'polypeptide(L)'
;MGRNSQGASTAEGHYDIRRGAAAYAPIVGAFGALAIPTVTVLFTSNKHKGSETLVALACGLLVVATIGSLTGSMGLAAIGAEKDNTANLPAAVLYTAVPVAIATVSVLASFEVLAAIYLKDEKGLFAITTGAGGLAATFFVSFAVADSWQSGPADEDIRREWVLEQWIDSKETAYRKVDRITVASGLPVLVGVILRLCGIHGSFTSTGVNWLVGAGLFLCVAGTFAGIQRTKHATHDSEQKGIEAWEGYLAPMVVGLYTLALLTFLP
;
A
#
# COMPACT_ATOMS: atom_id res chain seq x y z
N MET A 1 43.81 5.96 -39.16
CA MET A 1 42.35 6.12 -39.05
C MET A 1 41.88 5.45 -37.76
N GLY A 2 41.94 6.19 -36.65
CA GLY A 2 41.54 5.71 -35.32
C GLY A 2 40.05 5.91 -35.13
N ARG A 3 39.32 4.84 -34.82
CA ARG A 3 37.93 4.90 -34.36
C ARG A 3 37.94 5.42 -32.92
N ASN A 4 37.33 6.59 -32.72
CA ASN A 4 37.01 7.12 -31.39
C ASN A 4 35.97 6.21 -30.74
N SER A 5 36.42 5.33 -29.84
CA SER A 5 35.62 4.76 -28.77
C SER A 5 35.56 5.79 -27.64
N GLN A 6 34.60 6.70 -27.70
CA GLN A 6 34.24 7.55 -26.57
C GLN A 6 32.73 7.48 -26.39
N GLY A 7 32.29 7.17 -25.16
CA GLY A 7 30.92 7.39 -24.73
C GLY A 7 30.08 6.15 -24.40
N ALA A 8 30.68 5.03 -23.97
CA ALA A 8 29.94 4.10 -23.11
C ALA A 8 30.04 4.60 -21.65
N SER A 9 29.46 5.77 -21.36
CA SER A 9 29.10 6.08 -19.99
C SER A 9 28.00 5.10 -19.62
N THR A 10 28.26 4.27 -18.62
CA THR A 10 27.30 3.41 -17.93
C THR A 10 25.98 4.14 -17.71
N ALA A 11 25.02 3.94 -18.60
CA ALA A 11 23.64 4.35 -18.39
C ALA A 11 23.09 3.43 -17.30
N GLU A 12 23.18 3.84 -16.04
CA GLU A 12 22.42 3.21 -14.96
C GLU A 12 20.95 3.21 -15.40
N GLY A 13 20.36 2.04 -15.62
CA GLY A 13 18.97 1.94 -16.05
C GLY A 13 18.07 2.66 -15.04
N HIS A 14 17.44 3.75 -15.46
CA HIS A 14 16.51 4.51 -14.62
C HIS A 14 15.17 3.78 -14.53
N TYR A 15 14.63 3.67 -13.32
CA TYR A 15 13.33 3.04 -13.11
C TYR A 15 12.21 4.01 -13.49
N ASP A 16 11.42 3.66 -14.50
CA ASP A 16 10.23 4.45 -14.88
C ASP A 16 9.03 3.97 -14.07
N ILE A 17 8.66 4.77 -13.06
CA ILE A 17 7.54 4.52 -12.15
C ILE A 17 6.24 4.23 -12.90
N ARG A 18 6.03 4.87 -14.06
CA ARG A 18 4.82 4.70 -14.86
C ARG A 18 4.74 3.32 -15.48
N ARG A 19 5.87 2.80 -15.97
CA ARG A 19 5.95 1.43 -16.49
C ARG A 19 5.69 0.41 -15.40
N GLY A 20 6.23 0.63 -14.20
CA GLY A 20 5.93 -0.18 -13.03
C GLY A 20 4.44 -0.16 -12.69
N ALA A 21 3.85 1.03 -12.54
CA ALA A 21 2.45 1.20 -12.20
C ALA A 21 1.51 0.56 -13.25
N ALA A 22 1.78 0.75 -14.55
CA ALA A 22 1.02 0.12 -15.63
C ALA A 22 1.10 -1.41 -15.59
N ALA A 23 2.24 -1.98 -15.22
CA ALA A 23 2.41 -3.43 -15.09
C ALA A 23 1.69 -4.00 -13.86
N TYR A 24 1.68 -3.27 -12.74
CA TYR A 24 1.02 -3.72 -11.51
C TYR A 24 -0.50 -3.52 -11.53
N ALA A 25 -1.02 -2.51 -12.23
CA ALA A 25 -2.44 -2.22 -12.31
C ALA A 25 -3.32 -3.44 -12.64
N PRO A 26 -3.07 -4.23 -13.70
CA PRO A 26 -3.90 -5.39 -14.02
C PRO A 26 -3.77 -6.51 -12.97
N ILE A 27 -2.58 -6.70 -12.38
CA ILE A 27 -2.34 -7.71 -11.34
C ILE A 27 -3.18 -7.40 -10.11
N VAL A 28 -3.11 -6.15 -9.62
CA VAL A 28 -3.89 -5.67 -8.48
C VAL A 28 -5.39 -5.77 -8.79
N GLY A 29 -5.83 -5.35 -9.98
CA GLY A 29 -7.23 -5.45 -10.39
C GLY A 29 -7.75 -6.90 -10.40
N ALA A 30 -6.93 -7.85 -10.88
CA ALA A 30 -7.27 -9.26 -10.88
C ALA A 30 -7.42 -9.84 -9.47
N PHE A 31 -6.54 -9.47 -8.52
CA PHE A 31 -6.69 -9.86 -7.12
C PHE A 31 -8.03 -9.41 -6.53
N GLY A 32 -8.46 -8.18 -6.82
CA GLY A 32 -9.77 -7.67 -6.42
C GLY A 32 -10.93 -8.47 -7.02
N ALA A 33 -10.84 -8.83 -8.30
CA ALA A 33 -11.88 -9.60 -8.97
C ALA A 33 -12.06 -11.00 -8.36
N LEU A 34 -10.98 -11.65 -7.88
CA LEU A 34 -11.04 -12.97 -7.23
C LEU A 34 -11.71 -12.96 -5.85
N ALA A 35 -11.79 -11.80 -5.20
CA ALA A 35 -12.50 -11.67 -3.92
C ALA A 35 -14.03 -11.81 -4.09
N ILE A 36 -14.60 -11.41 -5.23
CA ILE A 36 -16.06 -11.46 -5.49
C ILE A 36 -16.61 -12.90 -5.48
N PRO A 37 -16.03 -13.88 -6.22
CA PRO A 37 -16.42 -15.27 -6.09
C PRO A 37 -16.30 -15.80 -4.66
N THR A 38 -15.24 -15.44 -3.94
CA THR A 38 -15.01 -15.87 -2.56
C THR A 38 -16.13 -15.36 -1.64
N VAL A 39 -16.52 -14.09 -1.76
CA VAL A 39 -17.67 -13.52 -1.04
C VAL A 39 -18.96 -14.28 -1.37
N THR A 40 -19.18 -14.59 -2.65
CA THR A 40 -20.38 -15.32 -3.09
C THR A 40 -20.42 -16.73 -2.50
N VAL A 41 -19.29 -17.44 -2.46
CA VAL A 41 -19.18 -18.76 -1.82
C VAL A 41 -19.50 -18.65 -0.32
N LEU A 42 -19.00 -17.63 0.38
CA LEU A 42 -19.30 -17.44 1.81
C LEU A 42 -20.79 -17.21 2.07
N PHE A 43 -21.47 -16.45 1.22
CA PHE A 43 -22.92 -16.23 1.37
C PHE A 43 -23.77 -17.45 0.98
N THR A 44 -23.27 -18.29 0.07
CA THR A 44 -24.02 -19.45 -0.46
C THR A 44 -23.72 -20.75 0.28
N SER A 45 -22.63 -20.82 1.05
CA SER A 45 -22.26 -21.99 1.86
C SER A 45 -23.14 -22.16 3.11
N ASN A 46 -23.32 -23.41 3.56
CA ASN A 46 -23.98 -23.71 4.83
C ASN A 46 -23.17 -23.14 6.00
N LYS A 47 -23.68 -22.08 6.62
CA LYS A 47 -23.03 -21.40 7.75
C LYS A 47 -23.03 -22.29 8.99
N HIS A 48 -21.91 -22.35 9.70
CA HIS A 48 -21.86 -22.93 11.04
C HIS A 48 -22.69 -22.07 12.00
N LYS A 49 -23.59 -22.68 12.78
CA LYS A 49 -24.40 -21.96 13.78
C LYS A 49 -23.47 -21.22 14.76
N GLY A 50 -23.71 -19.93 15.00
CA GLY A 50 -22.92 -19.10 15.92
C GLY A 50 -21.65 -18.46 15.30
N SER A 51 -21.46 -18.56 13.98
CA SER A 51 -20.33 -17.96 13.26
C SER A 51 -20.69 -16.66 12.51
N GLU A 52 -21.90 -16.13 12.72
CA GLU A 52 -22.47 -15.06 11.89
C GLU A 52 -21.61 -13.80 11.87
N THR A 53 -21.07 -13.39 13.03
CA THR A 53 -20.20 -12.20 13.13
C THR A 53 -18.84 -12.41 12.45
N LEU A 54 -18.29 -13.63 12.52
CA LEU A 54 -17.02 -13.97 11.86
C LEU A 54 -17.18 -14.00 10.35
N VAL A 55 -18.27 -14.61 9.85
CA VAL A 55 -18.61 -14.59 8.43
C VAL A 55 -18.82 -13.15 7.94
N ALA A 56 -19.49 -12.31 8.74
CA ALA A 56 -19.67 -10.89 8.41
C ALA A 56 -18.33 -10.14 8.31
N LEU A 57 -17.38 -10.38 9.22
CA LEU A 57 -16.04 -9.78 9.13
C LEU A 57 -15.25 -10.31 7.93
N ALA A 58 -15.19 -11.62 7.72
CA ALA A 58 -14.50 -12.19 6.56
C ALA A 58 -15.04 -11.59 5.25
N CYS A 59 -16.37 -11.52 5.12
CA CYS A 59 -17.02 -10.88 3.99
C CYS A 59 -16.66 -9.38 3.90
N GLY A 60 -16.75 -8.64 5.00
CA GLY A 60 -16.44 -7.21 5.03
C GLY A 60 -15.00 -6.91 4.62
N LEU A 61 -14.04 -7.72 5.08
CA LEU A 61 -12.63 -7.63 4.69
C LEU A 61 -12.43 -7.96 3.20
N LEU A 62 -13.13 -8.96 2.66
CA LEU A 62 -13.09 -9.26 1.22
C LEU A 62 -13.71 -8.14 0.37
N VAL A 63 -14.75 -7.46 0.87
CA VAL A 63 -15.31 -6.26 0.22
C VAL A 63 -14.30 -5.12 0.23
N VAL A 64 -13.62 -4.88 1.36
CA VAL A 64 -12.51 -3.91 1.45
C VAL A 64 -11.41 -4.27 0.44
N ALA A 65 -11.04 -5.54 0.36
CA ALA A 65 -10.04 -6.02 -0.59
C ALA A 65 -10.45 -5.80 -2.05
N THR A 66 -11.72 -6.08 -2.38
CA THR A 66 -12.26 -5.86 -3.73
C THR A 66 -12.16 -4.38 -4.10
N ILE A 67 -12.69 -3.51 -3.23
CA ILE A 67 -12.72 -2.06 -3.49
C ILE A 67 -11.30 -1.49 -3.53
N GLY A 68 -10.46 -1.81 -2.54
CA GLY A 68 -9.07 -1.34 -2.51
C GLY A 68 -8.25 -1.81 -3.71
N SER A 69 -8.44 -3.05 -4.14
CA SER A 69 -7.78 -3.56 -5.35
C SER A 69 -8.25 -2.84 -6.61
N LEU A 70 -9.56 -2.61 -6.76
CA LEU A 70 -10.10 -1.90 -7.93
C LEU A 70 -9.66 -0.43 -7.94
N THR A 71 -9.78 0.28 -6.83
CA THR A 71 -9.42 1.69 -6.76
C THR A 71 -7.90 1.88 -6.85
N GLY A 72 -7.11 1.01 -6.21
CA GLY A 72 -5.66 0.98 -6.35
C GLY A 72 -5.22 0.67 -7.79
N SER A 73 -5.85 -0.29 -8.45
CA SER A 73 -5.62 -0.61 -9.87
C SER A 73 -5.91 0.60 -10.78
N MET A 74 -7.03 1.30 -10.56
CA MET A 74 -7.36 2.52 -11.30
C MET A 74 -6.33 3.63 -11.07
N GLY A 75 -5.89 3.85 -9.83
CA GLY A 75 -4.86 4.84 -9.52
C GLY A 75 -3.52 4.50 -10.18
N LEU A 76 -3.10 3.23 -10.15
CA LEU A 76 -1.87 2.77 -10.80
C LEU A 76 -1.98 2.90 -12.33
N ALA A 77 -3.15 2.61 -12.90
CA ALA A 77 -3.39 2.82 -14.32
C ALA A 77 -3.34 4.32 -14.70
N ALA A 78 -3.87 5.20 -13.85
CA ALA A 78 -3.79 6.64 -14.04
C ALA A 78 -2.32 7.11 -14.04
N ILE A 79 -1.51 6.68 -13.07
CA ILE A 79 -0.06 6.95 -13.02
C ILE A 79 0.64 6.39 -14.26
N GLY A 80 0.28 5.18 -14.70
CA GLY A 80 0.84 4.56 -15.89
C GLY A 80 0.52 5.28 -17.20
N ALA A 81 -0.58 6.03 -17.24
CA ALA A 81 -1.01 6.82 -18.39
C ALA A 81 -0.35 8.21 -18.48
N GLU A 82 0.39 8.63 -17.45
CA GLU A 82 1.07 9.92 -17.42
C GLU A 82 2.14 10.04 -18.51
N LYS A 83 2.22 11.21 -19.16
CA LYS A 83 3.15 11.43 -20.28
C LYS A 83 4.56 11.83 -19.85
N ASP A 84 4.66 12.52 -18.72
CA ASP A 84 5.92 13.06 -18.20
C ASP A 84 6.24 12.45 -16.83
N ASN A 85 7.52 12.18 -16.58
CA ASN A 85 7.97 11.67 -15.29
C ASN A 85 8.18 12.83 -14.29
N THR A 86 7.08 13.33 -13.72
CA THR A 86 7.10 14.48 -12.81
C THR A 86 7.51 14.11 -11.38
N ALA A 87 7.95 15.10 -10.60
CA ALA A 87 8.24 14.93 -9.16
C ALA A 87 7.05 14.40 -8.34
N ASN A 88 5.81 14.61 -8.81
CA ASN A 88 4.62 14.23 -8.07
C ASN A 88 4.23 12.75 -8.24
N LEU A 89 4.81 12.04 -9.22
CA LEU A 89 4.50 10.63 -9.47
C LEU A 89 4.91 9.70 -8.30
N PRO A 90 6.09 9.84 -7.69
CA PRO A 90 6.42 9.12 -6.45
C PRO A 90 5.37 9.34 -5.34
N ALA A 91 4.88 10.56 -5.15
CA ALA A 91 3.82 10.86 -4.18
C ALA A 91 2.48 10.21 -4.58
N ALA A 92 2.14 10.22 -5.87
CA ALA A 92 0.97 9.54 -6.37
C ALA A 92 1.03 8.03 -6.12
N VAL A 93 2.19 7.40 -6.35
CA VAL A 93 2.42 5.98 -6.04
C VAL A 93 2.32 5.72 -4.56
N LEU A 94 2.94 6.56 -3.72
CA LEU A 94 2.90 6.43 -2.26
C LEU A 94 1.46 6.32 -1.74
N TYR A 95 0.57 7.22 -2.20
CA TYR A 95 -0.83 7.19 -1.80
C TYR A 95 -1.64 6.08 -2.45
N THR A 96 -1.37 5.77 -3.72
CA THR A 96 -2.06 4.69 -4.46
C THR A 96 -1.61 3.30 -3.98
N ALA A 97 -0.44 3.18 -3.36
CA ALA A 97 0.01 1.95 -2.73
C ALA A 97 -0.80 1.62 -1.46
N VAL A 98 -1.39 2.62 -0.79
CA VAL A 98 -2.23 2.42 0.41
C VAL A 98 -3.43 1.50 0.12
N PRO A 99 -4.34 1.77 -0.85
CA PRO A 99 -5.45 0.86 -1.14
C PRO A 99 -4.99 -0.56 -1.52
N VAL A 100 -3.85 -0.70 -2.20
CA VAL A 100 -3.25 -2.01 -2.55
C VAL A 100 -2.78 -2.76 -1.29
N ALA A 101 -2.10 -2.05 -0.40
CA ALA A 101 -1.62 -2.56 0.87
C ALA A 101 -2.79 -2.99 1.77
N ILE A 102 -3.79 -2.12 1.95
CA ILE A 102 -4.99 -2.40 2.72
C ILE A 102 -5.72 -3.62 2.15
N ALA A 103 -5.89 -3.70 0.83
CA ALA A 103 -6.53 -4.86 0.20
C ALA A 103 -5.77 -6.17 0.46
N THR A 104 -4.44 -6.15 0.34
CA THR A 104 -3.59 -7.31 0.60
C THR A 104 -3.75 -7.81 2.04
N VAL A 105 -3.66 -6.91 3.02
CA VAL A 105 -3.82 -7.26 4.43
C VAL A 105 -5.24 -7.74 4.72
N SER A 106 -6.27 -7.12 4.14
CA SER A 106 -7.66 -7.54 4.31
C SER A 106 -7.93 -8.95 3.76
N VAL A 107 -7.31 -9.35 2.64
CA VAL A 107 -7.41 -10.73 2.13
C VAL A 107 -6.81 -11.72 3.14
N LEU A 108 -5.59 -11.46 3.62
CA LEU A 108 -4.92 -12.37 4.57
C LEU A 108 -5.69 -12.47 5.89
N ALA A 109 -6.14 -11.33 6.41
CA ALA A 109 -6.99 -11.27 7.60
C ALA A 109 -8.32 -12.02 7.39
N SER A 110 -8.92 -11.95 6.20
CA SER A 110 -10.15 -12.71 5.91
C SER A 110 -9.92 -14.21 5.97
N PHE A 111 -8.75 -14.70 5.50
CA PHE A 111 -8.39 -16.11 5.62
C PHE A 111 -8.18 -16.53 7.07
N GLU A 112 -7.60 -15.68 7.91
CA GLU A 112 -7.49 -15.94 9.34
C GLU A 112 -8.86 -16.09 10.00
N VAL A 113 -9.81 -15.19 9.69
CA VAL A 113 -11.18 -15.27 10.21
C VAL A 113 -11.87 -16.57 9.77
N LEU A 114 -11.66 -16.96 8.51
CA LEU A 114 -12.21 -18.23 8.00
C LEU A 114 -11.52 -19.44 8.63
N ALA A 115 -10.21 -19.38 8.87
CA ALA A 115 -9.47 -20.43 9.58
C ALA A 115 -9.99 -20.59 11.02
N ALA A 116 -10.36 -19.50 11.70
CA ALA A 116 -10.98 -19.60 13.03
C ALA A 116 -12.33 -20.35 13.02
N ILE A 117 -13.03 -20.40 11.88
CA ILE A 117 -14.27 -21.17 11.70
C ILE A 117 -13.96 -22.62 11.32
N TYR A 118 -13.11 -22.84 10.32
CA TYR A 118 -12.94 -24.14 9.64
C TYR A 118 -11.67 -24.91 10.03
N LEU A 119 -10.64 -24.25 10.54
CA LEU A 119 -9.29 -24.76 10.83
C LEU A 119 -8.76 -24.20 12.17
N LYS A 120 -9.46 -24.50 13.27
CA LYS A 120 -9.24 -23.86 14.59
C LYS A 120 -7.81 -23.98 15.13
N ASP A 121 -7.12 -25.07 14.81
CA ASP A 121 -5.76 -25.34 15.29
C ASP A 121 -4.70 -24.51 14.54
N GLU A 122 -5.01 -24.05 13.33
CA GLU A 122 -4.07 -23.34 12.45
C GLU A 122 -4.22 -21.81 12.49
N LYS A 123 -5.16 -21.27 13.28
CA LYS A 123 -5.46 -19.83 13.31
C LYS A 123 -4.25 -18.94 13.63
N GLY A 124 -3.32 -19.44 14.45
CA GLY A 124 -2.09 -18.72 14.80
C GLY A 124 -1.15 -18.53 13.60
N LEU A 125 -1.09 -19.52 12.69
CA LEU A 125 -0.29 -19.43 11.48
C LEU A 125 -0.83 -18.35 10.54
N PHE A 126 -2.15 -18.29 10.38
CA PHE A 126 -2.78 -17.25 9.57
C PHE A 126 -2.62 -15.86 10.20
N ALA A 127 -2.64 -15.75 11.53
CA ALA A 127 -2.35 -14.49 12.22
C ALA A 127 -0.94 -13.96 11.96
N ILE A 128 0.06 -14.83 12.03
CA ILE A 128 1.44 -14.48 11.69
C ILE A 128 1.55 -14.09 10.21
N THR A 129 0.82 -14.78 9.33
CA THR A 129 0.78 -14.49 7.90
C THR A 129 0.16 -13.11 7.62
N THR A 130 -0.94 -12.76 8.31
CA THR A 130 -1.55 -11.42 8.26
C THR A 130 -0.55 -10.36 8.69
N GLY A 131 0.18 -10.59 9.78
CA GLY A 131 1.21 -9.67 10.27
C GLY A 131 2.40 -9.52 9.31
N ALA A 132 2.92 -10.62 8.78
CA ALA A 132 3.99 -10.61 7.79
C ALA A 132 3.56 -9.90 6.49
N GLY A 133 2.32 -10.14 6.04
CA GLY A 133 1.73 -9.44 4.91
C GLY A 133 1.58 -7.94 5.16
N GLY A 134 1.17 -7.55 6.37
CA GLY A 134 1.12 -6.14 6.77
C GLY A 134 2.48 -5.46 6.79
N LEU A 135 3.52 -6.12 7.30
CA LEU A 135 4.90 -5.62 7.22
C LEU A 135 5.34 -5.42 5.76
N ALA A 136 5.16 -6.46 4.93
CA ALA A 136 5.50 -6.39 3.52
C ALA A 136 4.74 -5.25 2.81
N ALA A 137 3.46 -5.06 3.12
CA ALA A 137 2.63 -4.00 2.57
C ALA A 137 3.10 -2.60 3.01
N THR A 138 3.45 -2.43 4.28
CA THR A 138 4.06 -1.19 4.79
C THR A 138 5.39 -0.88 4.11
N PHE A 139 6.22 -1.90 3.88
CA PHE A 139 7.52 -1.73 3.22
C PHE A 139 7.34 -1.36 1.75
N PHE A 140 6.40 -2.03 1.06
CA PHE A 140 6.04 -1.71 -0.31
C PHE A 140 5.63 -0.24 -0.47
N VAL A 141 4.80 0.29 0.42
CA VAL A 141 4.39 1.70 0.40
C VAL A 141 5.60 2.61 0.65
N SER A 142 6.48 2.23 1.58
CA SER A 142 7.70 3.00 1.92
C SER A 142 8.69 3.10 0.75
N PHE A 143 8.74 2.13 -0.15
CA PHE A 143 9.66 2.15 -1.30
C PHE A 143 9.38 3.27 -2.30
N ALA A 144 8.17 3.82 -2.36
CA ALA A 144 7.89 5.00 -3.19
C ALA A 144 8.76 6.21 -2.79
N VAL A 145 9.20 6.28 -1.53
CA VAL A 145 10.14 7.31 -1.05
C VAL A 145 11.53 7.10 -1.65
N ALA A 146 11.94 5.85 -1.89
CA ALA A 146 13.21 5.53 -2.54
C ALA A 146 13.23 5.95 -4.01
N ASP A 147 12.08 5.99 -4.67
CA ASP A 147 12.00 6.39 -6.09
C ASP A 147 12.01 7.93 -6.25
N SER A 148 11.78 8.68 -5.17
CA SER A 148 11.60 10.13 -5.23
C SER A 148 12.85 10.94 -5.61
N TRP A 149 14.06 10.45 -5.34
CA TRP A 149 15.29 11.18 -5.66
C TRP A 149 15.57 11.26 -7.17
N GLN A 150 14.97 10.37 -7.97
CA GLN A 150 15.18 10.34 -9.42
C GLN A 150 14.20 11.26 -10.17
N SER A 151 13.04 11.55 -9.56
CA SER A 151 12.00 12.38 -10.17
C SER A 151 12.25 13.86 -9.94
N GLY A 152 11.80 14.71 -10.88
CA GLY A 152 12.00 16.15 -10.80
C GLY A 152 11.60 16.86 -12.10
N PRO A 153 11.70 18.20 -12.12
CA PRO A 153 11.55 18.97 -13.36
C PRO A 153 12.52 18.49 -14.46
N ALA A 154 12.05 18.50 -15.70
CA ALA A 154 12.85 18.07 -16.85
C ALA A 154 13.94 19.10 -17.22
N ASP A 155 13.68 20.39 -16.96
CA ASP A 155 14.63 21.48 -17.16
C ASP A 155 15.70 21.46 -16.05
N GLU A 156 16.99 21.41 -16.43
CA GLU A 156 18.10 21.34 -15.49
C GLU A 156 18.23 22.59 -14.61
N ASP A 157 17.91 23.77 -15.13
CA ASP A 157 18.04 25.02 -14.38
C ASP A 157 16.97 25.08 -13.29
N ILE A 158 15.73 24.73 -13.62
CA ILE A 158 14.62 24.60 -12.67
C ILE A 158 14.91 23.47 -11.67
N ARG A 159 15.45 22.34 -12.12
CA ARG A 159 15.78 21.20 -11.27
C ARG A 159 16.81 21.55 -10.20
N ARG A 160 17.83 22.38 -10.51
CA ARG A 160 18.85 22.78 -9.54
C ARG A 160 18.26 23.56 -8.37
N GLU A 161 17.37 24.51 -8.66
CA GLU A 161 16.68 25.29 -7.62
C GLU A 161 15.71 24.40 -6.84
N TRP A 162 14.94 23.57 -7.55
CA TRP A 162 13.98 22.65 -6.96
C TRP A 162 14.61 21.67 -5.96
N VAL A 163 15.74 21.04 -6.31
CA VAL A 163 16.42 20.05 -5.43
C VAL A 163 16.82 20.68 -4.08
N LEU A 164 17.15 21.97 -4.04
CA LEU A 164 17.56 22.65 -2.80
C LEU A 164 16.41 22.76 -1.78
N GLU A 165 15.16 22.75 -2.26
CA GLU A 165 13.96 22.80 -1.42
C GLU A 165 13.48 21.40 -0.99
N GLN A 166 14.02 20.34 -1.60
CA GLN A 166 13.61 18.97 -1.32
C GLN A 166 14.32 18.40 -0.08
N TRP A 167 13.54 17.73 0.76
CA TRP A 167 14.08 16.98 1.91
C TRP A 167 14.77 15.66 1.51
N ILE A 168 14.61 15.23 0.26
CA ILE A 168 15.32 14.12 -0.38
C ILE A 168 16.06 14.69 -1.59
N ASP A 169 17.37 14.84 -1.42
CA ASP A 169 18.27 15.50 -2.37
C ASP A 169 19.21 14.52 -3.10
N SER A 170 19.35 13.31 -2.56
CA SER A 170 20.28 12.30 -3.05
C SER A 170 19.76 10.89 -2.86
N LYS A 171 20.32 9.96 -3.64
CA LYS A 171 20.09 8.52 -3.52
C LYS A 171 20.34 8.03 -2.09
N GLU A 172 21.47 8.40 -1.50
CA GLU A 172 21.83 7.95 -0.15
C GLU A 172 20.85 8.48 0.92
N THR A 173 20.43 9.74 0.80
CA THR A 173 19.39 10.32 1.66
C THR A 173 18.09 9.55 1.52
N ALA A 174 17.65 9.27 0.29
CA ALA A 174 16.40 8.55 0.02
C ALA A 174 16.38 7.16 0.69
N TYR A 175 17.41 6.34 0.46
CA TYR A 175 17.51 5.01 1.08
C TYR A 175 17.54 5.08 2.61
N ARG A 176 18.32 6.01 3.18
CA ARG A 176 18.38 6.20 4.63
C ARG A 176 17.03 6.63 5.24
N LYS A 177 16.26 7.45 4.51
CA LYS A 177 14.92 7.86 4.94
C LYS A 177 13.93 6.72 4.83
N VAL A 178 13.96 5.95 3.74
CA VAL A 178 13.15 4.75 3.54
C VAL A 178 13.39 3.76 4.67
N ASP A 179 14.63 3.49 5.06
CA ASP A 179 14.94 2.60 6.19
C ASP A 179 14.27 3.08 7.48
N ARG A 180 14.38 4.38 7.80
CA ARG A 180 13.77 4.97 9.01
C ARG A 180 12.25 4.89 8.96
N ILE A 181 11.65 5.20 7.82
CA ILE A 181 10.19 5.16 7.61
C ILE A 181 9.70 3.73 7.75
N THR A 182 10.38 2.77 7.10
CA THR A 182 10.10 1.33 7.13
C THR A 182 10.10 0.81 8.57
N VAL A 183 11.12 1.15 9.35
CA VAL A 183 11.21 0.76 10.77
C VAL A 183 10.08 1.41 11.59
N ALA A 184 9.88 2.73 11.45
CA ALA A 184 8.88 3.46 12.23
C ALA A 184 7.46 2.97 11.95
N SER A 185 7.12 2.77 10.67
CA SER A 185 5.80 2.33 10.22
C SER A 185 5.57 0.82 10.36
N GLY A 186 6.64 0.01 10.42
CA GLY A 186 6.56 -1.42 10.73
C GLY A 186 6.34 -1.69 12.23
N LEU A 187 6.70 -0.74 13.10
CA LEU A 187 6.57 -0.90 14.56
C LEU A 187 5.13 -1.23 15.02
N PRO A 188 4.07 -0.53 14.57
CA PRO A 188 2.69 -0.94 14.87
C PRO A 188 2.38 -2.39 14.51
N VAL A 189 2.86 -2.88 13.36
CA VAL A 189 2.62 -4.27 12.94
C VAL A 189 3.33 -5.24 13.87
N LEU A 190 4.59 -4.98 14.21
CA LEU A 190 5.36 -5.78 15.16
C LEU A 190 4.69 -5.82 16.52
N VAL A 191 4.19 -4.68 17.02
CA VAL A 191 3.40 -4.63 18.26
C VAL A 191 2.18 -5.52 18.15
N GLY A 192 1.43 -5.46 17.04
CA GLY A 192 0.25 -6.29 16.83
C GLY A 192 0.57 -7.79 16.83
N VAL A 193 1.66 -8.19 16.15
CA VAL A 193 2.12 -9.58 16.14
C VAL A 193 2.55 -10.03 17.54
N ILE A 194 3.28 -9.20 18.29
CA ILE A 194 3.71 -9.53 19.66
C ILE A 194 2.49 -9.68 20.58
N LEU A 195 1.54 -8.74 20.53
CA LEU A 195 0.29 -8.83 21.30
C LEU A 195 -0.43 -10.15 21.00
N ARG A 196 -0.50 -10.52 19.72
CA ARG A 196 -1.11 -11.78 19.28
C ARG A 196 -0.40 -13.01 19.81
N LEU A 197 0.93 -13.05 19.73
CA LEU A 197 1.75 -14.15 20.27
C LEU A 197 1.65 -14.26 21.80
N CYS A 198 1.41 -13.14 22.48
CA CYS A 198 1.14 -13.10 23.92
C CYS A 198 -0.31 -13.44 24.29
N GLY A 199 -1.17 -13.77 23.31
CA GLY A 199 -2.60 -14.05 23.55
C GLY A 199 -3.42 -12.82 23.92
N ILE A 200 -2.89 -11.61 23.72
CA ILE A 200 -3.59 -10.36 23.97
C ILE A 200 -4.37 -9.99 22.71
N HIS A 201 -5.69 -10.19 22.77
CA HIS A 201 -6.60 -9.80 21.70
C HIS A 201 -7.88 -9.20 22.28
N GLY A 202 -8.49 -8.29 21.54
CA GLY A 202 -9.76 -7.67 21.90
C GLY A 202 -10.93 -8.64 21.77
N SER A 203 -12.00 -8.37 22.52
CA SER A 203 -13.27 -9.08 22.33
C SER A 203 -13.93 -8.61 21.04
N PHE A 204 -14.24 -9.58 20.17
CA PHE A 204 -14.80 -9.33 18.86
C PHE A 204 -16.30 -8.96 18.95
N THR A 205 -16.67 -7.77 18.47
CA THR A 205 -18.05 -7.25 18.49
C THR A 205 -18.49 -6.79 17.10
N SER A 206 -19.80 -6.79 16.83
CA SER A 206 -20.35 -6.27 15.57
C SER A 206 -19.96 -4.81 15.30
N THR A 207 -19.83 -4.01 16.36
CA THR A 207 -19.37 -2.61 16.25
C THR A 207 -17.91 -2.55 15.80
N GLY A 208 -17.05 -3.42 16.32
CA GLY A 208 -15.66 -3.54 15.89
C GLY A 208 -15.52 -3.91 14.41
N VAL A 209 -16.36 -4.83 13.91
CA VAL A 209 -16.41 -5.18 12.48
C VAL A 209 -16.70 -3.96 11.61
N ASN A 210 -17.75 -3.22 11.95
CA ASN A 210 -18.16 -2.05 11.17
C ASN A 210 -17.07 -0.98 11.13
N TRP A 211 -16.36 -0.76 12.24
CA TRP A 211 -15.23 0.17 12.28
C TRP A 211 -14.04 -0.30 11.47
N LEU A 212 -13.66 -1.57 11.53
CA LEU A 212 -12.53 -2.11 10.76
C LEU A 212 -12.80 -2.08 9.26
N VAL A 213 -14.00 -2.50 8.85
CA VAL A 213 -14.42 -2.47 7.45
C VAL A 213 -14.56 -1.03 6.97
N GLY A 214 -15.24 -0.17 7.74
CA GLY A 214 -15.43 1.24 7.39
C GLY A 214 -14.11 2.01 7.30
N ALA A 215 -13.19 1.80 8.24
CA ALA A 215 -11.85 2.40 8.18
C ALA A 215 -11.07 1.90 6.96
N GLY A 216 -11.08 0.60 6.68
CA GLY A 216 -10.43 0.04 5.49
C GLY A 216 -10.95 0.67 4.19
N LEU A 217 -12.28 0.77 4.05
CA LEU A 217 -12.91 1.41 2.90
C LEU A 217 -12.54 2.89 2.77
N PHE A 218 -12.59 3.63 3.89
CA PHE A 218 -12.20 5.03 3.93
C PHE A 218 -10.75 5.21 3.48
N LEU A 219 -9.83 4.41 4.00
CA LEU A 219 -8.41 4.45 3.63
C LEU A 219 -8.19 4.13 2.15
N CYS A 220 -8.92 3.15 1.61
CA CYS A 220 -8.83 2.81 0.18
C CYS A 220 -9.26 3.99 -0.71
N VAL A 221 -10.41 4.62 -0.40
CA VAL A 221 -10.94 5.75 -1.16
C VAL A 221 -10.04 6.98 -1.00
N ALA A 222 -9.65 7.31 0.23
CA ALA A 222 -8.81 8.47 0.52
C ALA A 222 -7.43 8.36 -0.13
N GLY A 223 -6.78 7.19 -0.03
CA GLY A 223 -5.49 6.94 -0.68
C GLY A 223 -5.57 7.03 -2.20
N THR A 224 -6.61 6.46 -2.81
CA THR A 224 -6.81 6.57 -4.26
C THR A 224 -7.05 8.01 -4.68
N PHE A 225 -7.92 8.72 -3.97
CA PHE A 225 -8.22 10.13 -4.27
C PHE A 225 -6.97 11.00 -4.14
N ALA A 226 -6.23 10.88 -3.04
CA ALA A 226 -4.98 11.61 -2.83
C ALA A 226 -3.94 11.29 -3.92
N GLY A 227 -3.80 10.01 -4.29
CA GLY A 227 -2.93 9.57 -5.38
C GLY A 227 -3.29 10.22 -6.72
N ILE A 228 -4.57 10.19 -7.10
CA ILE A 228 -5.06 10.82 -8.34
C ILE A 228 -4.90 12.35 -8.30
N GLN A 229 -5.10 13.01 -7.15
CA GLN A 229 -4.83 14.45 -7.06
C GLN A 229 -3.35 14.77 -7.30
N ARG A 230 -2.44 13.89 -6.88
CA ARG A 230 -0.99 14.02 -7.13
C ARG A 230 -0.61 13.74 -8.60
N THR A 231 -1.42 13.01 -9.38
CA THR A 231 -1.19 12.86 -10.83
C THR A 231 -1.69 14.05 -11.65
N LYS A 232 -2.55 14.92 -11.11
CA LYS A 232 -3.03 16.10 -11.83
C LYS A 232 -1.85 16.99 -12.22
N HIS A 233 -1.67 17.15 -13.53
CA HIS A 233 -0.54 17.85 -14.12
C HIS A 233 -0.42 19.28 -13.58
N ALA A 234 0.78 19.63 -13.12
CA ALA A 234 1.24 21.01 -13.15
C ALA A 234 1.55 21.35 -14.63
N THR A 235 0.52 21.70 -15.40
CA THR A 235 0.67 22.15 -16.81
C THR A 235 1.47 23.46 -16.94
N HIS A 236 1.80 24.09 -15.82
CA HIS A 236 2.74 25.19 -15.68
C HIS A 236 3.59 24.94 -14.44
N ASP A 237 4.84 25.37 -14.47
CA ASP A 237 5.96 25.12 -13.53
C ASP A 237 5.70 25.29 -12.02
N SER A 238 4.48 25.59 -11.56
CA SER A 238 4.25 26.08 -10.21
C SER A 238 4.02 25.07 -9.10
N GLU A 239 3.85 23.75 -9.32
CA GLU A 239 3.69 22.80 -8.18
C GLU A 239 4.24 21.38 -8.41
N GLN A 240 5.48 21.22 -8.90
CA GLN A 240 6.20 19.93 -8.76
C GLN A 240 6.70 19.77 -7.32
N LYS A 241 5.83 19.47 -6.35
CA LYS A 241 6.19 19.47 -4.92
C LYS A 241 7.00 18.25 -4.48
N GLY A 242 6.91 17.13 -5.20
CA GLY A 242 7.53 15.89 -4.74
C GLY A 242 6.73 15.20 -3.62
N ILE A 243 7.38 14.26 -2.93
CA ILE A 243 6.87 13.70 -1.66
C ILE A 243 7.25 14.68 -0.56
N GLU A 244 6.28 15.16 0.22
CA GLU A 244 6.58 15.91 1.43
C GLU A 244 6.97 14.97 2.58
N ALA A 245 7.81 15.44 3.51
CA ALA A 245 8.33 14.60 4.59
C ALA A 245 7.22 13.90 5.38
N TRP A 246 6.16 14.63 5.75
CA TRP A 246 5.05 14.06 6.52
C TRP A 246 4.27 13.00 5.74
N GLU A 247 4.17 13.11 4.40
CA GLU A 247 3.48 12.13 3.56
C GLU A 247 4.21 10.81 3.56
N GLY A 248 5.54 10.88 3.40
CA GLY A 248 6.44 9.72 3.44
C GLY A 248 6.31 8.91 4.72
N TYR A 249 6.04 9.56 5.87
CA TYR A 249 5.77 8.86 7.13
C TYR A 249 4.30 8.43 7.27
N LEU A 250 3.36 9.29 6.88
CA LEU A 250 1.94 9.07 7.14
C LEU A 250 1.40 7.87 6.37
N ALA A 251 1.65 7.77 5.06
CA ALA A 251 1.04 6.73 4.24
C ALA A 251 1.44 5.30 4.67
N PRO A 252 2.73 4.96 4.89
CA PRO A 252 3.12 3.67 5.44
C PRO A 252 2.62 3.44 6.88
N MET A 253 2.63 4.49 7.71
CA MET A 253 2.18 4.39 9.11
C MET A 253 0.70 4.03 9.20
N VAL A 254 -0.14 4.61 8.34
CA VAL A 254 -1.57 4.30 8.27
C VAL A 254 -1.82 2.82 7.94
N VAL A 255 -1.04 2.24 7.03
CA VAL A 255 -1.09 0.79 6.73
C VAL A 255 -0.67 -0.04 7.94
N GLY A 256 0.40 0.37 8.62
CA GLY A 256 0.88 -0.29 9.83
C GLY A 256 -0.16 -0.26 10.96
N LEU A 257 -0.78 0.89 11.19
CA LEU A 257 -1.84 1.08 12.20
C LEU A 257 -3.11 0.29 11.86
N TYR A 258 -3.51 0.25 10.59
CA TYR A 258 -4.63 -0.58 10.16
C TYR A 258 -4.36 -2.07 10.39
N THR A 259 -3.15 -2.53 10.07
CA THR A 259 -2.73 -3.92 10.33
C THR A 259 -2.71 -4.22 11.83
N LEU A 260 -2.19 -3.31 12.66
CA LEU A 260 -2.24 -3.44 14.12
C LEU A 260 -3.68 -3.59 14.62
N ALA A 261 -4.59 -2.75 14.13
CA ALA A 261 -6.00 -2.83 14.50
C ALA A 261 -6.58 -4.19 14.11
N LEU A 262 -6.32 -4.69 12.89
CA LEU A 262 -6.73 -6.03 12.48
C LEU A 262 -6.16 -7.11 13.42
N LEU A 263 -4.85 -7.16 13.63
CA LEU A 263 -4.22 -8.17 14.50
C LEU A 263 -4.74 -8.16 15.94
N THR A 264 -5.17 -6.98 16.42
CA THR A 264 -5.74 -6.83 17.77
C THR A 264 -7.16 -7.40 17.87
N PHE A 265 -7.96 -7.27 16.80
CA PHE A 265 -9.39 -7.60 16.81
C PHE A 265 -9.76 -8.89 16.05
N LEU A 266 -8.79 -9.54 15.41
CA LEU A 266 -8.98 -10.83 14.76
C LEU A 266 -9.16 -11.98 15.79
N PRO A 267 -9.95 -13.03 15.45
CA PRO A 267 -10.42 -14.10 16.35
C PRO A 267 -9.39 -15.20 16.68
#